data_AF-A0A4Z1AJE0-F1
#
_entry.id   AF-A0A4Z1AJE0-F1
#
_cell.length_a   1.000
_cell.length_b   1.000
_cell.length_c   1.000
_cell.angle_alpha   90.00
_cell.angle_beta   90.00
_cell.angle_gamma   90.00
#
_symmetry.space_group_name_H-M   'P 1'
#
loop_
_entity.id
_entity.type
_entity.pdbx_description
1 polymer ?
#
loop_
_entity_poly.entity_id
_entity_poly.type
_entity_poly.pdbx_seq_one_letter_code
_entity_poly.pdbx_strand_id
1 'polypeptide(L)'
;MIALINLRKLTLFLFLYGMVPIQADSGIWREILLENFELSNYNQDNLRTKLEKGTKLPEITLSTNFTAPIPGSKQALVLRIPKDANLPFSLYFPKPIEVNAFIKEITIPIYSSQSNGNLTLIIESQDAEVRQLNLTSLNYRGWKSITVSVSKNFDQNDRVFLQKSSIRILGFFYLPYENNDPNQEVLIAIDDITAIVRDKYRPLRNKEILLED
;
A
#
# COMPACT_ATOMS: atom_id res chain seq x y z
N MET A 1 2.60 9.40 -75.60
CA MET A 1 1.26 9.10 -75.04
C MET A 1 1.48 8.20 -73.83
N ILE A 2 1.35 8.70 -72.60
CA ILE A 2 0.11 8.70 -71.78
C ILE A 2 -0.39 7.25 -71.65
N ALA A 3 -0.49 6.57 -70.50
CA ALA A 3 -0.83 6.94 -69.12
C ALA A 3 -0.41 5.77 -68.18
N LEU A 4 -0.03 6.02 -66.92
CA LEU A 4 -0.83 5.76 -65.68
C LEU A 4 -1.29 4.28 -65.48
N ILE A 5 -1.32 3.65 -64.31
CA ILE A 5 -0.95 3.92 -62.91
C ILE A 5 -1.29 2.60 -62.14
N ASN A 6 -0.55 2.29 -61.07
CA ASN A 6 -0.88 1.46 -59.90
C ASN A 6 -1.42 0.01 -60.08
N LEU A 7 -0.80 -0.96 -59.37
CA LEU A 7 -1.35 -1.45 -58.09
C LEU A 7 -0.37 -2.38 -57.34
N ARG A 8 -0.15 -2.04 -56.06
CA ARG A 8 0.17 -2.90 -54.90
C ARG A 8 1.55 -3.55 -54.79
N LYS A 9 2.46 -2.81 -54.16
CA LYS A 9 3.48 -3.40 -53.27
C LYS A 9 2.78 -3.91 -52.01
N LEU A 10 2.80 -5.22 -51.80
CA LEU A 10 2.40 -5.88 -50.55
C LEU A 10 3.59 -5.79 -49.58
N THR A 11 3.61 -4.76 -48.74
CA THR A 11 4.60 -4.63 -47.67
C THR A 11 4.14 -5.52 -46.50
N LEU A 12 4.79 -6.67 -46.35
CA LEU A 12 4.61 -7.56 -45.21
C LEU A 12 5.29 -6.92 -43.99
N PHE A 13 4.53 -6.17 -43.19
CA PHE A 13 5.00 -5.66 -41.90
C PHE A 13 4.92 -6.81 -40.88
N LEU A 14 6.01 -7.55 -40.72
CA LEU A 14 6.21 -8.47 -39.61
C LEU A 14 6.36 -7.65 -38.33
N PHE A 15 5.23 -7.43 -37.65
CA PHE A 15 5.20 -6.96 -36.27
C PHE A 15 5.84 -8.05 -35.39
N LEU A 16 7.15 -7.96 -35.21
CA LEU A 16 7.84 -8.54 -34.06
C LEU A 16 7.42 -7.74 -32.82
N TYR A 17 6.18 -7.97 -32.36
CA TYR A 17 5.87 -7.76 -30.95
C TYR A 17 6.72 -8.77 -30.19
N GLY A 18 7.79 -8.26 -29.57
CA GLY A 18 8.53 -9.01 -28.56
C GLY A 18 7.52 -9.47 -27.51
N MET A 19 7.16 -10.75 -27.58
CA MET A 19 6.54 -11.44 -26.47
C MET A 19 7.55 -11.36 -25.33
N VAL A 20 7.34 -10.43 -24.41
CA VAL A 20 7.90 -10.52 -23.07
C VAL A 20 7.41 -11.85 -22.54
N PRO A 21 8.29 -12.82 -22.21
CA PRO A 21 7.84 -14.03 -21.59
C PRO A 21 7.16 -13.63 -20.29
N ILE A 22 5.84 -13.82 -20.22
CA ILE A 22 5.12 -13.87 -18.95
C ILE A 22 5.70 -15.11 -18.28
N GLN A 23 6.71 -14.89 -17.45
CA GLN A 23 7.23 -15.91 -16.57
C GLN A 23 6.03 -16.33 -15.71
N ALA A 24 5.48 -17.50 -15.99
CA ALA A 24 4.42 -18.09 -15.21
C ALA A 24 5.00 -18.29 -13.82
N ASP A 25 4.71 -17.35 -12.92
CA ASP A 25 5.15 -17.40 -11.55
C ASP A 25 4.54 -18.67 -10.94
N SER A 26 5.38 -19.68 -10.72
CA SER A 26 4.97 -20.99 -10.20
C SER A 26 4.54 -20.92 -8.73
N GLY A 27 4.58 -19.73 -8.13
CA GLY A 27 4.10 -19.44 -6.78
C GLY A 27 2.58 -19.28 -6.72
N ILE A 28 1.98 -19.82 -5.65
CA ILE A 28 0.60 -19.48 -5.26
C ILE A 28 0.51 -18.01 -4.85
N TRP A 29 1.62 -17.50 -4.34
CA TRP A 29 1.79 -16.16 -3.79
C TRP A 29 2.47 -15.27 -4.83
N ARG A 30 1.94 -14.07 -4.99
CA ARG A 30 2.51 -13.01 -5.82
C ARG A 30 2.58 -11.72 -5.04
N GLU A 31 3.58 -10.90 -5.33
CA GLU A 31 3.64 -9.54 -4.82
C GLU A 31 2.77 -8.61 -5.65
N ILE A 32 2.08 -7.68 -4.98
CA ILE A 32 1.34 -6.59 -5.62
C ILE A 32 1.72 -5.26 -4.97
N LEU A 33 1.76 -4.20 -5.78
CA LEU A 33 1.86 -2.83 -5.29
C LEU A 33 0.49 -2.36 -4.80
N LEU A 34 0.43 -1.77 -3.61
CA LEU A 34 -0.77 -1.21 -3.02
C LEU A 34 -0.82 0.32 -3.16
N GLU A 35 0.27 1.01 -2.83
CA GLU A 35 0.41 2.47 -2.94
C GLU A 35 1.90 2.82 -3.01
N ASN A 36 2.29 3.63 -3.99
CA ASN A 36 3.66 4.15 -4.16
C ASN A 36 3.71 5.67 -4.04
N PHE A 37 2.58 6.30 -3.71
CA PHE A 37 2.43 7.74 -3.55
C PHE A 37 2.68 8.57 -4.79
N GLU A 38 2.94 7.99 -5.97
CA GLU A 38 3.30 8.70 -7.21
C GLU A 38 2.13 9.44 -7.88
N LEU A 39 0.90 8.93 -7.71
CA LEU A 39 -0.30 9.44 -8.40
C LEU A 39 -1.36 10.04 -7.47
N SER A 40 -1.29 9.69 -6.18
CA SER A 40 -2.29 10.05 -5.18
C SER A 40 -2.01 11.43 -4.60
N ASN A 41 -3.01 12.31 -4.57
CA ASN A 41 -2.88 13.62 -3.91
C ASN A 41 -3.17 13.49 -2.41
N TYR A 42 -2.21 13.86 -1.57
CA TYR A 42 -2.36 13.94 -0.12
C TYR A 42 -2.40 15.40 0.32
N ASN A 43 -3.37 15.74 1.16
CA ASN A 43 -3.53 17.07 1.72
C ASN A 43 -4.03 16.99 3.17
N GLN A 44 -4.40 18.14 3.73
CA GLN A 44 -4.84 18.22 5.11
C GLN A 44 -6.21 17.59 5.39
N ASP A 45 -7.05 17.39 4.37
CA ASP A 45 -8.35 16.73 4.50
C ASP A 45 -8.21 15.23 4.78
N ASN A 46 -7.04 14.65 4.47
CA ASN A 46 -6.69 13.27 4.82
C ASN A 46 -6.44 13.09 6.32
N LEU A 47 -6.16 14.18 7.05
CA LEU A 47 -5.88 14.14 8.47
C LEU A 47 -7.17 14.13 9.28
N ARG A 48 -7.30 13.20 10.23
CA ARG A 48 -8.35 13.22 11.25
C ARG A 48 -7.73 13.27 12.63
N THR A 49 -8.06 14.31 13.38
CA THR A 49 -7.53 14.55 14.71
C THR A 49 -8.59 15.13 15.64
N LYS A 50 -8.39 14.98 16.94
CA LYS A 50 -9.20 15.59 18.01
C LYS A 50 -8.53 16.83 18.62
N LEU A 51 -7.52 17.39 17.96
CA LEU A 51 -6.82 18.59 18.39
C LEU A 51 -7.78 19.77 18.61
N GLU A 52 -7.45 20.62 19.58
CA GLU A 52 -8.18 21.85 19.84
C GLU A 52 -8.11 22.80 18.64
N LYS A 53 -9.14 23.64 18.48
CA LYS A 53 -9.16 24.66 17.43
C LYS A 53 -8.02 25.65 17.67
N GLY A 54 -7.08 25.72 16.73
CA GLY A 54 -5.94 26.65 16.77
C GLY A 54 -4.59 25.97 17.02
N THR A 55 -4.55 24.68 17.37
CA THR A 55 -3.29 23.93 17.42
C THR A 55 -2.71 23.75 16.02
N LYS A 56 -1.40 23.90 15.87
CA LYS A 56 -0.71 23.60 14.61
C LYS A 56 -0.93 22.12 14.28
N LEU A 57 -1.32 21.82 13.04
CA LEU A 57 -1.52 20.44 12.60
C LEU A 57 -0.22 19.82 12.07
N PRO A 58 -0.09 18.48 12.10
CA PRO A 58 0.95 17.78 11.34
C PRO A 58 0.93 18.18 9.87
N GLU A 59 2.08 18.51 9.30
CA GLU A 59 2.22 18.84 7.89
C GLU A 59 2.33 17.55 7.07
N ILE A 60 1.49 17.41 6.05
CA ILE A 60 1.47 16.26 5.14
C ILE A 60 1.96 16.74 3.77
N THR A 61 3.00 16.09 3.25
CA THR A 61 3.59 16.46 1.96
C THR A 61 4.04 15.23 1.19
N LEU A 62 4.03 15.31 -0.13
CA LEU A 62 4.75 14.39 -1.00
C LEU A 62 6.12 15.01 -1.31
N SER A 63 7.20 14.30 -0.98
CA SER A 63 8.56 14.84 -1.08
C SER A 63 9.40 14.01 -2.03
N THR A 64 9.97 14.67 -3.03
CA THR A 64 10.98 14.08 -3.93
C THR A 64 12.40 14.12 -3.34
N ASN A 65 12.61 14.90 -2.29
CA ASN A 65 13.90 14.97 -1.59
C ASN A 65 14.07 13.85 -0.55
N PHE A 66 13.01 13.07 -0.31
CA PHE A 66 12.94 12.11 0.77
C PHE A 66 12.41 10.77 0.26
N THR A 67 13.19 10.09 -0.57
CA THR A 67 12.82 8.83 -1.20
C THR A 67 13.27 7.63 -0.36
N ALA A 68 12.51 6.54 -0.42
CA ALA A 68 12.96 5.28 0.16
C ALA A 68 14.21 4.77 -0.59
N PRO A 69 15.13 4.04 0.09
CA PRO A 69 16.35 3.51 -0.52
C PRO A 69 16.05 2.23 -1.32
N ILE A 70 15.09 2.31 -2.24
CA ILE A 70 14.61 1.22 -3.08
C ILE A 70 14.60 1.66 -4.55
N PRO A 71 14.89 0.74 -5.51
CA PRO A 71 14.93 1.11 -6.92
C PRO A 71 13.58 1.59 -7.43
N GLY A 72 13.54 2.79 -8.01
CA GLY A 72 12.35 3.32 -8.68
C GLY A 72 11.49 4.27 -7.86
N SER A 73 11.71 4.38 -6.54
CA SER A 73 11.08 5.39 -5.69
C SER A 73 11.52 6.79 -6.14
N LYS A 74 10.55 7.67 -6.41
CA LYS A 74 10.80 9.07 -6.80
C LYS A 74 10.25 10.05 -5.79
N GLN A 75 9.24 9.65 -5.02
CA GLN A 75 8.71 10.43 -3.91
C GLN A 75 8.17 9.55 -2.80
N ALA A 76 8.14 10.09 -1.58
CA ALA A 76 7.50 9.47 -0.45
C ALA A 76 6.48 10.40 0.20
N LEU A 77 5.52 9.82 0.90
CA LEU A 77 4.65 10.55 1.80
C LEU A 77 5.42 10.91 3.07
N VAL A 78 5.53 12.21 3.35
CA VAL A 78 6.23 12.75 4.50
C VAL A 78 5.26 13.43 5.46
N LEU A 79 5.34 13.03 6.72
CA LEU A 79 4.63 13.60 7.86
C LEU A 79 5.63 14.31 8.74
N ARG A 80 5.50 15.64 8.84
CA ARG A 80 6.22 16.44 9.83
C ARG A 80 5.23 16.79 10.94
N ILE A 81 5.49 16.31 12.14
CA ILE A 81 4.64 16.51 13.31
C ILE A 81 5.34 17.52 14.21
N PRO A 82 4.83 18.77 14.29
CA PRO A 82 5.33 19.76 15.23
C PRO A 82 5.22 19.26 16.67
N LYS A 83 6.10 19.72 17.54
CA LYS A 83 6.09 19.38 18.98
C LYS A 83 4.71 19.62 19.63
N ASP A 84 4.07 20.74 19.32
CA ASP A 84 2.78 21.14 19.91
C ASP A 84 1.60 20.35 19.31
N ALA A 85 1.87 19.58 18.25
CA ALA A 85 0.93 18.75 17.51
C ALA A 85 1.14 17.25 17.76
N ASN A 86 2.03 16.89 18.71
CA ASN A 86 2.43 15.52 18.98
C ASN A 86 1.36 14.75 19.78
N LEU A 87 0.15 14.69 19.24
CA LEU A 87 -1.03 14.04 19.79
C LEU A 87 -1.52 12.95 18.82
N PRO A 88 -2.35 12.00 19.27
CA PRO A 88 -2.82 10.93 18.40
C PRO A 88 -3.62 11.47 17.22
N PHE A 89 -3.35 10.97 16.01
CA PHE A 89 -4.09 11.32 14.80
C PHE A 89 -4.15 10.15 13.82
N SER A 90 -5.14 10.19 12.92
CA SER A 90 -5.24 9.29 11.78
C SER A 90 -4.92 10.02 10.49
N LEU A 91 -4.27 9.34 9.56
CA LEU A 91 -4.08 9.79 8.19
C LEU A 91 -4.75 8.78 7.25
N TYR A 92 -5.79 9.19 6.56
CA TYR A 92 -6.52 8.32 5.63
C TYR A 92 -6.01 8.47 4.21
N PHE A 93 -5.96 7.36 3.47
CA PHE A 93 -5.76 7.42 2.04
C PHE A 93 -6.90 8.20 1.37
N PRO A 94 -6.64 8.96 0.28
CA PRO A 94 -7.67 9.69 -0.45
C PRO A 94 -8.81 8.75 -0.90
N LYS A 95 -8.44 7.52 -1.27
CA LYS A 95 -9.34 6.41 -1.50
C LYS A 95 -8.81 5.19 -0.75
N PRO A 96 -9.65 4.47 0.02
CA PRO A 96 -9.25 3.19 0.61
C PRO A 96 -8.72 2.22 -0.44
N ILE A 97 -7.64 1.51 -0.10
CA ILE A 97 -7.04 0.51 -0.98
C ILE A 97 -7.81 -0.79 -0.80
N GLU A 98 -8.55 -1.19 -1.82
CA GLU A 98 -9.36 -2.41 -1.82
C GLU A 98 -8.55 -3.58 -2.37
N VAL A 99 -8.46 -4.66 -1.61
CA VAL A 99 -7.73 -5.87 -2.00
C VAL A 99 -8.67 -7.06 -2.06
N ASN A 100 -9.01 -7.46 -3.29
CA ASN A 100 -9.87 -8.61 -3.60
C ASN A 100 -9.08 -9.92 -3.71
N ALA A 101 -8.23 -10.18 -2.72
CA ALA A 101 -7.33 -11.33 -2.65
C ALA A 101 -7.10 -11.75 -1.19
N PHE A 102 -6.54 -12.93 -0.96
CA PHE A 102 -6.07 -13.33 0.36
C PHE A 102 -4.69 -12.73 0.60
N ILE A 103 -4.54 -11.89 1.63
CA ILE A 103 -3.30 -11.19 1.96
C ILE A 103 -2.52 -11.99 3.01
N LYS A 104 -1.30 -12.41 2.69
CA LYS A 104 -0.40 -13.04 3.68
C LYS A 104 0.21 -11.97 4.58
N GLU A 105 0.86 -11.00 3.96
CA GLU A 105 1.64 -9.97 4.63
C GLU A 105 1.69 -8.69 3.79
N ILE A 106 1.87 -7.57 4.48
CA ILE A 106 2.07 -6.24 3.91
C ILE A 106 3.48 -5.79 4.31
N THR A 107 4.23 -5.25 3.35
CA THR A 107 5.54 -4.66 3.56
C THR A 107 5.48 -3.16 3.31
N ILE A 108 6.02 -2.37 4.24
CA ILE A 108 5.99 -0.92 4.21
C ILE A 108 7.39 -0.37 4.56
N PRO A 109 8.11 0.22 3.59
CA PRO A 109 9.22 1.12 3.86
C PRO A 109 8.79 2.32 4.71
N ILE A 110 9.36 2.45 5.91
CA ILE A 110 9.07 3.54 6.85
C ILE A 110 10.39 4.17 7.30
N TYR A 111 10.50 5.49 7.20
CA TYR A 111 11.52 6.29 7.85
C TYR A 111 11.01 6.80 9.20
N SER A 112 11.90 6.84 10.18
CA SER A 112 11.68 7.57 11.43
C SER A 112 12.85 8.50 11.76
N SER A 113 12.55 9.68 12.32
CA SER A 113 13.55 10.57 12.93
C SER A 113 13.93 10.18 14.37
N GLN A 114 13.52 8.99 14.83
CA GLN A 114 13.67 8.47 16.20
C GLN A 114 12.78 9.17 17.21
N SER A 115 11.52 8.74 17.29
CA SER A 115 10.56 9.18 18.30
C SER A 115 10.02 7.97 19.07
N ASN A 116 9.51 8.18 20.29
CA ASN A 116 8.94 7.11 21.10
C ASN A 116 7.51 6.72 20.68
N GLY A 117 6.99 7.24 19.55
CA GLY A 117 5.65 6.93 19.05
C GLY A 117 5.52 5.54 18.43
N ASN A 118 4.29 5.16 18.10
CA ASN A 118 3.95 3.97 17.35
C ASN A 118 3.14 4.34 16.11
N LEU A 119 3.35 3.57 15.04
CA LEU A 119 2.56 3.66 13.82
C LEU A 119 1.78 2.35 13.64
N THR A 120 0.49 2.47 13.36
CA THR A 120 -0.38 1.34 13.06
C THR A 120 -1.07 1.55 11.71
N LEU A 121 -1.46 0.45 11.07
CA LEU A 121 -2.23 0.44 9.84
C LEU A 121 -3.72 0.26 10.19
N ILE A 122 -4.57 1.13 9.65
CA ILE A 122 -6.02 1.05 9.82
C ILE A 122 -6.56 0.15 8.71
N ILE A 123 -7.14 -0.98 9.08
CA ILE A 123 -7.68 -1.98 8.16
C ILE A 123 -9.15 -2.19 8.48
N GLU A 124 -9.98 -2.19 7.45
CA GLU A 124 -11.34 -2.68 7.54
C GLU A 124 -11.41 -4.10 6.98
N SER A 125 -11.94 -5.00 7.81
CA SER A 125 -12.19 -6.38 7.41
C SER A 125 -13.38 -6.50 6.45
N GLN A 126 -13.54 -7.68 5.89
CA GLN A 126 -14.69 -8.08 5.09
C GLN A 126 -16.06 -7.90 5.77
N ASP A 127 -16.09 -7.86 7.10
CA ASP A 127 -17.32 -7.69 7.89
C ASP A 127 -17.60 -6.22 8.22
N ALA A 128 -16.94 -5.29 7.53
CA ALA A 128 -16.94 -3.85 7.80
C ALA A 128 -16.42 -3.47 9.20
N GLU A 129 -15.64 -4.37 9.83
CA GLU A 129 -15.03 -4.09 11.13
C GLU A 129 -13.68 -3.39 10.94
N VAL A 130 -13.54 -2.20 11.50
CA VAL A 130 -12.29 -1.43 11.47
C VAL A 130 -11.41 -1.81 12.66
N ARG A 131 -10.19 -2.25 12.39
CA ARG A 131 -9.17 -2.54 13.41
C ARG A 131 -7.83 -1.92 13.04
N GLN A 132 -6.97 -1.77 14.04
CA GLN A 132 -5.59 -1.31 13.85
C GLN A 132 -4.62 -2.50 13.91
N LEU A 133 -3.74 -2.59 12.93
CA LEU A 133 -2.63 -3.53 12.90
C LEU A 133 -1.33 -2.80 13.27
N ASN A 134 -0.68 -3.20 14.36
CA ASN A 134 0.58 -2.58 14.77
C ASN A 134 1.67 -2.82 13.70
N LEU A 135 2.28 -1.74 13.20
CA LEU A 135 3.39 -1.83 12.25
C LEU A 135 4.72 -1.82 13.00
N THR A 136 5.02 -0.72 13.69
CA THR A 136 6.33 -0.53 14.32
C THR A 136 6.32 0.56 15.38
N SER A 137 7.23 0.44 16.34
CA SER A 137 7.65 1.56 17.17
C SER A 137 8.60 2.44 16.37
N LEU A 138 8.42 3.75 16.46
CA LEU A 138 9.23 4.75 15.75
C LEU A 138 10.57 5.04 16.46
N ASN A 139 10.94 4.27 17.49
CA ASN A 139 12.18 4.44 18.25
C ASN A 139 13.40 3.87 17.50
N TYR A 140 13.62 4.37 16.29
CA TYR A 140 14.78 4.11 15.46
C TYR A 140 15.00 5.30 14.52
N ARG A 141 16.21 5.44 14.00
CA ARG A 141 16.55 6.47 13.01
C ARG A 141 16.80 5.84 11.65
N GLY A 142 16.29 6.47 10.59
CA GLY A 142 16.50 6.00 9.21
C GLY A 142 15.35 5.17 8.66
N TRP A 143 15.54 4.64 7.46
CA TRP A 143 14.59 3.79 6.76
C TRP A 143 14.65 2.33 7.26
N LYS A 144 13.48 1.71 7.42
CA LYS A 144 13.32 0.28 7.65
C LYS A 144 12.14 -0.25 6.84
N SER A 145 12.29 -1.42 6.24
CA SER A 145 11.16 -2.15 5.67
C SER A 145 10.47 -2.94 6.78
N ILE A 146 9.19 -2.64 7.01
CA ILE A 146 8.39 -3.27 8.05
C ILE A 146 7.42 -4.24 7.39
N THR A 147 7.53 -5.53 7.70
CA THR A 147 6.62 -6.57 7.20
C THR A 147 5.72 -7.07 8.31
N VAL A 148 4.41 -7.00 8.09
CA VAL A 148 3.40 -7.47 9.04
C VAL A 148 2.50 -8.53 8.41
N SER A 149 2.21 -9.60 9.16
CA SER A 149 1.30 -10.63 8.69
C SER A 149 -0.15 -10.20 8.87
N VAL A 150 -0.90 -10.12 7.76
CA VAL A 150 -2.35 -9.87 7.80
C VAL A 150 -3.08 -11.16 8.13
N SER A 151 -2.65 -12.30 7.56
CA SER A 151 -3.30 -13.60 7.76
C SER A 151 -3.29 -14.11 9.20
N LYS A 152 -2.38 -13.63 10.06
CA LYS A 152 -2.35 -13.97 11.49
C LYS A 152 -3.25 -13.08 12.34
N ASN A 153 -3.64 -11.91 11.84
CA ASN A 153 -4.35 -10.88 12.61
C ASN A 153 -5.80 -10.69 12.16
N PHE A 154 -6.13 -11.12 10.93
CA PHE A 154 -7.44 -10.94 10.32
C PHE A 154 -7.92 -12.25 9.70
N ASP A 155 -9.16 -12.63 10.02
CA ASP A 155 -9.88 -13.61 9.23
C ASP A 155 -10.31 -12.98 7.90
N GLN A 156 -10.03 -13.69 6.80
CA GLN A 156 -10.25 -13.22 5.43
C GLN A 156 -11.08 -14.23 4.63
N ASN A 157 -11.63 -15.24 5.31
CA ASN A 157 -12.52 -16.21 4.69
C ASN A 157 -13.92 -15.64 4.60
N ASP A 158 -14.52 -15.66 3.41
CA ASP A 158 -15.87 -15.13 3.26
C ASP A 158 -16.87 -15.96 4.07
N ARG A 159 -17.77 -15.30 4.80
CA ARG A 159 -18.88 -15.95 5.52
C ARG A 159 -19.84 -16.66 4.56
N VAL A 160 -20.01 -16.09 3.36
CA VAL A 160 -20.78 -16.67 2.26
C VAL A 160 -19.82 -17.02 1.14
N PHE A 161 -19.82 -18.29 0.71
CA PHE A 161 -18.93 -18.78 -0.33
C PHE A 161 -19.07 -17.97 -1.62
N LEU A 162 -17.93 -17.59 -2.23
CA LEU A 162 -17.81 -16.81 -3.47
C LEU A 162 -18.26 -15.35 -3.40
N GLN A 163 -18.47 -14.79 -2.20
CA GLN A 163 -18.76 -13.36 -2.06
C GLN A 163 -17.59 -12.47 -2.50
N LYS A 164 -16.36 -13.02 -2.50
CA LYS A 164 -15.09 -12.34 -2.79
C LYS A 164 -14.95 -11.05 -2.01
N SER A 165 -15.25 -11.12 -0.71
CA SER A 165 -15.23 -9.93 0.14
C SER A 165 -13.83 -9.29 0.15
N SER A 166 -13.76 -7.97 0.16
CA SER A 166 -12.49 -7.24 0.10
C SER A 166 -11.97 -6.93 1.51
N ILE A 167 -10.66 -6.92 1.69
CA ILE A 167 -10.05 -6.13 2.77
C ILE A 167 -9.82 -4.72 2.26
N ARG A 168 -10.12 -3.71 3.08
CA ARG A 168 -9.84 -2.31 2.74
C ARG A 168 -8.79 -1.75 3.68
N ILE A 169 -7.68 -1.26 3.12
CA ILE A 169 -6.67 -0.54 3.87
C ILE A 169 -7.06 0.94 3.84
N LEU A 170 -7.30 1.52 5.02
CA LEU A 170 -7.89 2.85 5.13
C LEU A 170 -6.83 3.95 5.29
N GLY A 171 -5.70 3.63 5.89
CA GLY A 171 -4.63 4.58 6.17
C GLY A 171 -3.82 4.21 7.41
N PHE A 172 -3.26 5.20 8.08
CA PHE A 172 -2.39 5.04 9.23
C PHE A 172 -2.95 5.72 10.48
N PHE A 173 -2.60 5.20 11.65
CA PHE A 173 -2.81 5.86 12.92
C PHE A 173 -1.48 6.05 13.63
N TYR A 174 -1.21 7.29 14.04
CA TYR A 174 -0.05 7.67 14.82
C TYR A 174 -0.45 7.81 16.29
N LEU A 175 0.27 7.12 17.15
CA LEU A 175 0.14 7.22 18.60
C LEU A 175 1.47 7.71 19.20
N PRO A 176 1.56 8.96 19.69
CA PRO A 176 2.73 9.40 20.43
C PRO A 176 2.83 8.69 21.78
N TYR A 177 4.03 8.70 22.37
CA TYR A 177 4.25 8.29 23.75
C TYR A 177 4.46 9.52 24.63
N GLU A 178 3.95 9.50 25.86
CA GLU A 178 3.90 10.65 26.77
C GLU A 178 5.29 11.25 27.08
N ASN A 179 6.33 10.43 27.01
CA ASN A 179 7.72 10.82 27.31
C ASN A 179 8.55 11.13 26.04
N ASN A 180 7.93 11.61 24.96
CA ASN A 180 8.70 12.18 23.85
C ASN A 180 9.43 13.45 24.30
N ASP A 181 10.61 13.71 23.74
CA ASP A 181 11.33 14.96 24.00
C ASP A 181 10.42 16.15 23.60
N PRO A 182 10.09 17.06 24.54
CA PRO A 182 9.16 18.16 24.30
C PRO A 182 9.68 19.16 23.24
N ASN A 183 10.95 19.10 22.86
CA ASN A 183 11.55 19.96 21.84
C ASN A 183 11.73 19.29 20.49
N GLN A 184 11.39 18.00 20.35
CA GLN A 184 11.66 17.25 19.14
C GLN A 184 10.46 17.23 18.18
N GLU A 185 10.66 17.71 16.96
CA GLU A 185 9.75 17.43 15.85
C GLU A 185 9.89 15.97 15.39
N VAL A 186 8.76 15.32 15.12
CA VAL A 186 8.75 13.95 14.62
C VAL A 186 8.60 13.97 13.10
N LEU A 187 9.50 13.29 12.40
CA LEU A 187 9.45 13.12 10.96
C LEU A 187 9.26 11.64 10.66
N ILE A 188 8.20 11.33 9.93
CA ILE A 188 7.89 10.00 9.43
C ILE A 188 7.82 10.11 7.91
N ALA A 189 8.42 9.17 7.20
CA ALA A 189 8.17 9.02 5.77
C ALA A 189 7.73 7.59 5.47
N ILE A 190 6.83 7.43 4.50
CA ILE A 190 6.23 6.17 4.11
C ILE A 190 6.27 6.08 2.60
N ASP A 191 6.65 4.93 2.08
CA ASP A 191 6.77 4.71 0.64
C ASP A 191 6.40 3.28 0.24
N ASP A 192 6.21 3.03 -1.06
CA ASP A 192 6.08 1.72 -1.73
C ASP A 192 5.48 0.59 -0.88
N ILE A 193 4.20 0.76 -0.52
CA ILE A 193 3.42 -0.25 0.18
C ILE A 193 3.19 -1.42 -0.76
N THR A 194 3.69 -2.61 -0.42
CA THR A 194 3.44 -3.85 -1.15
C THR A 194 2.75 -4.90 -0.29
N ALA A 195 2.14 -5.89 -0.95
CA ALA A 195 1.56 -7.04 -0.29
C ALA A 195 1.86 -8.34 -1.03
N ILE A 196 2.06 -9.41 -0.25
CA ILE A 196 2.10 -10.77 -0.78
C ILE A 196 0.70 -11.36 -0.71
N VAL A 197 0.12 -11.66 -1.87
CA VAL A 197 -1.27 -12.10 -2.01
C VAL A 197 -1.39 -13.39 -2.81
N ARG A 198 -2.53 -14.06 -2.65
CA ARG A 198 -2.98 -15.15 -3.53
C ARG A 198 -4.46 -14.99 -3.83
N ASP A 199 -4.93 -15.69 -4.86
CA ASP A 199 -6.37 -15.76 -5.13
C ASP A 199 -7.11 -16.37 -3.93
N LYS A 200 -8.21 -15.72 -3.49
CA LYS A 200 -9.04 -16.21 -2.37
C LYS A 200 -9.61 -17.59 -2.65
N TYR A 201 -10.09 -17.79 -3.88
CA TYR A 201 -10.63 -19.05 -4.35
C TYR A 201 -9.80 -19.55 -5.50
N ARG A 202 -9.28 -20.78 -5.37
CA ARG A 202 -8.82 -21.50 -6.54
C ARG A 202 -10.03 -22.14 -7.23
N PRO A 203 -10.26 -21.90 -8.53
CA PRO A 203 -11.02 -22.87 -9.28
C PRO A 203 -10.28 -24.21 -9.13
N LEU A 204 -11.01 -25.25 -8.72
CA LEU A 204 -10.50 -26.62 -8.68
C LEU A 204 -9.90 -26.91 -10.06
N ARG A 205 -8.57 -26.95 -10.14
CA ARG A 205 -7.86 -27.00 -11.42
C ARG A 205 -8.05 -28.34 -12.15
N ASN A 206 -8.68 -29.32 -11.50
CA ASN A 206 -9.21 -30.54 -12.11
C ASN A 206 -10.46 -30.97 -11.36
N LYS A 207 -11.64 -30.83 -11.99
CA LYS A 207 -12.88 -31.46 -11.49
C LYS A 207 -12.80 -32.99 -11.51
N GLU A 208 -11.92 -33.56 -12.32
CA GLU A 208 -11.76 -35.01 -12.52
C GLU A 208 -11.15 -35.72 -11.29
N ILE A 209 -10.33 -35.03 -10.48
CA ILE A 209 -9.70 -35.64 -9.29
C ILE A 209 -10.71 -35.84 -8.13
N LEU A 210 -11.88 -35.21 -8.19
CA LEU A 210 -12.93 -35.33 -7.17
C LEU A 210 -14.02 -36.34 -7.54
N LEU A 211 -13.89 -37.01 -8.69
CA LEU A 211 -14.85 -37.99 -9.21
C LEU A 211 -14.24 -39.38 -9.38
N GLU A 212 -13.07 -39.65 -8.78
CA GLU A 212 -12.62 -41.02 -8.57
C GLU A 212 -13.22 -41.54 -7.26
N ASP A 213 -14.03 -42.60 -7.40
CA ASP A 213 -14.90 -43.23 -6.39
C ASP A 213 -14.20 -43.65 -5.08
#